data_AF-A0AA42GRU7-F1
#
_entry.id   AF-A0AA42GRU7-F1
#
_cell.length_a   1.000
_cell.length_b   1.000
_cell.length_c   1.000
_cell.angle_alpha   90.00
_cell.angle_beta   90.00
_cell.angle_gamma   90.00
#
_symmetry.space_group_name_H-M   'P 1'
#
loop_
_entity.id
_entity.type
_entity.pdbx_description
1 polymer ?
#
loop_
_entity_poly.entity_id
_entity_poly.type
_entity_poly.pdbx_seq_one_letter_code
_entity_poly.pdbx_strand_id
1 'polypeptide(L)'
;MSDRHAISPYPLRMPPELRAALERASVVAGRSLHAEILAKLEAALQADRNAATAELVDAVSMQASLTLALARELEGIGLGADQRQALDSLVKFSRRLLDRLGE
;
A
#
# COMPACT_ATOMS: atom_id res chain seq x y z
N MET A 1 -12.42 14.59 37.57
CA MET A 1 -11.38 13.58 37.81
C MET A 1 -11.43 12.63 36.63
N SER A 2 -10.44 12.70 35.72
CA SER A 2 -10.50 12.00 34.43
C SER A 2 -10.41 10.49 34.60
N ASP A 3 -11.46 9.80 34.15
CA ASP A 3 -11.43 8.40 33.74
C ASP A 3 -10.35 8.24 32.66
N ARG A 4 -9.11 7.95 33.07
CA ARG A 4 -8.12 7.38 32.16
C ARG A 4 -8.60 5.96 31.90
N HIS A 5 -9.36 5.79 30.82
CA HIS A 5 -9.89 4.53 30.32
C HIS A 5 -8.95 3.36 30.67
N ALA A 6 -9.34 2.60 31.71
CA ALA A 6 -8.60 1.44 32.15
C ALA A 6 -8.77 0.37 31.08
N ILE A 7 -7.83 0.31 30.13
CA ILE A 7 -7.78 -0.77 29.16
C ILE A 7 -7.61 -2.06 29.96
N SER A 8 -8.54 -3.01 29.77
CA SER A 8 -8.47 -4.31 30.44
C SER A 8 -7.14 -4.99 30.08
N PRO A 9 -6.36 -5.49 31.05
CA PRO A 9 -5.10 -6.17 30.76
C PRO A 9 -5.33 -7.36 29.83
N TYR A 10 -4.62 -7.36 28.69
CA TYR A 10 -4.60 -8.50 27.77
C TYR A 10 -3.35 -9.34 28.03
N PRO A 11 -3.47 -10.54 28.64
CA PRO A 11 -2.32 -11.39 28.92
C PRO A 11 -1.78 -12.01 27.63
N LEU A 12 -0.68 -11.46 27.12
CA LEU A 12 0.01 -11.98 25.95
C LEU A 12 0.94 -13.14 26.35
N ARG A 13 0.70 -14.33 25.80
CA ARG A 13 1.62 -15.47 25.95
C ARG A 13 2.74 -15.36 24.93
N MET A 14 3.98 -15.23 25.41
CA MET A 14 5.17 -15.15 24.57
C MET A 14 6.17 -16.26 24.92
N PRO A 15 6.80 -16.89 23.92
CA PRO A 15 7.98 -17.71 24.16
C PRO A 15 9.11 -16.89 24.83
N PRO A 16 9.92 -17.52 25.70
CA PRO A 16 10.94 -16.81 26.48
C PRO A 16 11.99 -16.11 25.59
N GLU A 17 12.37 -16.73 24.48
CA GLU A 17 13.32 -16.18 23.51
C GLU A 17 12.79 -14.91 22.83
N LEU A 18 11.50 -14.90 22.46
CA LEU A 18 10.87 -13.75 21.84
C LEU A 18 10.76 -12.59 22.83
N ARG A 19 10.38 -12.89 24.08
CA ARG A 19 10.32 -11.90 25.14
C ARG A 19 11.69 -11.25 25.37
N ALA A 20 12.75 -12.05 25.50
CA ALA A 20 14.10 -11.55 25.70
C ALA A 20 14.61 -10.69 24.52
N ALA A 21 14.21 -11.02 23.29
CA ALA A 21 14.51 -10.20 22.12
C ALA A 21 13.79 -8.84 22.17
N LEU A 22 12.50 -8.83 22.54
CA LEU A 22 11.71 -7.60 22.65
C LEU A 22 12.19 -6.70 23.81
N GLU A 23 12.58 -7.28 24.95
CA GLU A 23 13.12 -6.53 26.08
C GLU A 23 14.45 -5.85 25.72
N ARG A 24 15.34 -6.55 25.00
CA ARG A 24 16.57 -5.91 24.47
C ARG A 24 16.25 -4.79 23.49
N ALA A 25 15.32 -5.02 22.57
CA ALA A 25 14.90 -4.00 21.61
C ALA A 25 14.30 -2.76 22.31
N SER A 26 13.48 -2.96 23.35
CA SER A 26 12.86 -1.86 24.08
C SER A 26 13.88 -1.01 24.85
N VAL A 27 14.92 -1.66 25.43
CA VAL A 27 16.02 -0.94 26.08
C VAL A 27 16.80 -0.10 25.08
N VAL A 28 17.14 -0.66 23.92
CA VAL A 28 17.85 0.06 22.85
C VAL A 28 17.02 1.23 22.33
N ALA A 29 15.70 1.05 22.17
CA ALA A 29 14.79 2.09 21.72
C ALA A 29 14.38 3.10 22.81
N GLY A 30 14.83 2.92 24.06
CA GLY A 30 14.53 3.82 25.18
C GLY A 30 13.05 3.88 25.56
N ARG A 31 12.27 2.82 25.32
CA ARG A 31 10.82 2.76 25.61
C ARG A 31 10.44 1.52 26.40
N SER A 32 9.24 1.51 26.97
CA SER A 32 8.74 0.35 27.71
C SER A 32 8.55 -0.86 26.77
N LEU A 33 8.62 -2.07 27.32
CA LEU A 33 8.35 -3.30 26.55
C LEU A 33 6.99 -3.24 25.85
N HIS A 34 5.96 -2.72 26.53
CA HIS A 34 4.63 -2.56 25.95
C HIS A 34 4.62 -1.58 24.78
N ALA A 35 5.29 -0.43 24.92
CA ALA A 35 5.40 0.56 23.84
C ALA A 35 6.20 0.02 22.65
N GLU A 36 7.25 -0.78 22.88
CA GLU A 36 7.99 -1.47 21.81
C GLU A 36 7.11 -2.47 21.06
N ILE A 37 6.31 -3.27 21.78
CA ILE A 37 5.38 -4.23 21.18
C ILE A 37 4.39 -3.49 20.28
N LEU A 38 3.76 -2.43 20.77
CA LEU A 38 2.82 -1.63 19.97
C LEU A 38 3.49 -1.04 18.73
N ALA A 39 4.66 -0.41 18.89
CA ALA A 39 5.39 0.20 17.78
C ALA A 39 5.76 -0.82 16.69
N LYS A 40 6.17 -2.04 17.07
CA LYS A 40 6.47 -3.11 16.10
C LYS A 40 5.21 -3.61 15.40
N LEU A 41 4.10 -3.76 16.11
CA LEU A 41 2.83 -4.18 15.53
C LEU A 41 2.29 -3.12 14.55
N GLU A 42 2.33 -1.84 14.92
CA GLU A 42 1.96 -0.74 14.04
C GLU A 42 2.84 -0.69 12.79
N ALA A 43 4.16 -0.86 12.96
CA ALA A 43 5.09 -0.90 11.83
C ALA A 43 4.80 -2.07 10.89
N ALA A 44 4.49 -3.26 11.42
CA ALA A 44 4.11 -4.41 10.60
C ALA A 44 2.82 -4.16 9.82
N LEU A 45 1.78 -3.64 10.48
CA LEU A 45 0.51 -3.32 9.83
C LEU A 45 0.67 -2.23 8.76
N GLN A 46 1.54 -1.25 8.99
CA GLN A 46 1.81 -0.21 8.00
C GLN A 46 2.61 -0.76 6.81
N ALA A 47 3.55 -1.68 7.05
CA ALA A 47 4.27 -2.36 5.99
C ALA A 47 3.32 -3.18 5.10
N ASP A 48 2.38 -3.93 5.70
CA ASP A 48 1.38 -4.70 4.96
C ASP A 48 0.48 -3.80 4.10
N ARG A 49 0.03 -2.66 4.65
CA ARG A 49 -0.75 -1.67 3.90
C ARG A 49 0.03 -1.08 2.73
N ASN A 50 1.29 -0.74 2.96
CA ASN A 50 2.15 -0.18 1.92
C ASN A 50 2.42 -1.21 0.81
N ALA A 51 2.63 -2.48 1.17
CA ALA A 51 2.80 -3.56 0.20
C ALA A 51 1.54 -3.74 -0.68
N ALA A 52 0.35 -3.82 -0.07
CA ALA A 52 -0.89 -3.90 -0.81
C ALA A 52 -1.13 -2.67 -1.72
N THR A 53 -0.74 -1.48 -1.26
CA THR A 53 -0.84 -0.25 -2.06
C THR A 53 0.12 -0.28 -3.24
N ALA A 54 1.35 -0.76 -3.05
CA ALA A 54 2.34 -0.91 -4.11
C ALA A 54 1.87 -1.90 -5.19
N GLU A 55 1.35 -3.07 -4.80
CA GLU A 55 0.79 -4.04 -5.74
C GLU A 55 -0.36 -3.46 -6.58
N LEU A 56 -1.23 -2.65 -5.96
CA LEU A 56 -2.30 -1.95 -6.68
C LEU A 56 -1.75 -0.91 -7.66
N VAL A 57 -0.75 -0.14 -7.27
CA VAL A 57 -0.08 0.84 -8.15
C VAL A 57 0.57 0.14 -9.35
N ASP A 58 1.23 -0.99 -9.13
CA ASP A 58 1.84 -1.79 -10.20
C ASP A 58 0.78 -2.34 -11.16
N ALA A 59 -0.32 -2.90 -10.63
CA ALA A 59 -1.42 -3.43 -11.43
C ALA A 59 -2.07 -2.34 -12.30
N VAL A 60 -2.33 -1.16 -11.74
CA VAL A 60 -2.91 -0.04 -12.47
C VAL A 60 -1.94 0.49 -13.54
N SER A 61 -0.65 0.57 -13.23
CA SER A 61 0.39 0.97 -14.20
C SER A 61 0.49 -0.02 -15.36
N MET A 62 0.42 -1.32 -15.07
CA MET A 62 0.37 -2.36 -16.10
C MET A 62 -0.89 -2.24 -16.97
N GLN A 63 -2.06 -2.02 -16.37
CA GLN A 63 -3.32 -1.83 -17.12
C GLN A 63 -3.26 -0.59 -18.03
N ALA A 64 -2.72 0.53 -17.55
CA ALA A 64 -2.53 1.73 -18.36
C ALA A 64 -1.59 1.47 -19.55
N SER A 65 -0.48 0.76 -19.31
CA SER A 65 0.48 0.37 -20.36
C SER A 65 -0.16 -0.54 -21.41
N LEU A 66 -0.93 -1.55 -20.98
CA LEU A 66 -1.68 -2.45 -21.88
C LEU A 66 -2.69 -1.69 -22.72
N THR A 67 -3.42 -0.74 -22.12
CA THR A 67 -4.39 0.10 -22.82
C THR A 67 -3.72 0.90 -23.93
N LEU A 68 -2.53 1.47 -23.67
CA LEU A 68 -1.76 2.20 -24.67
C LEU A 68 -1.23 1.29 -25.78
N ALA A 69 -0.78 0.08 -25.45
CA ALA A 69 -0.34 -0.90 -26.44
C ALA A 69 -1.50 -1.31 -27.37
N LEU A 70 -2.66 -1.64 -26.79
CA LEU A 70 -3.87 -1.98 -27.55
C LEU A 70 -4.33 -0.81 -28.43
N ALA A 71 -4.29 0.43 -27.93
CA ALA A 71 -4.67 1.59 -28.72
C ALA A 71 -3.82 1.74 -30.00
N ARG A 72 -2.51 1.48 -29.91
CA ARG A 72 -1.60 1.51 -31.08
C ARG A 72 -1.99 0.46 -32.13
N GLU A 73 -2.33 -0.75 -31.70
CA GLU A 73 -2.78 -1.81 -32.61
C GLU A 73 -4.11 -1.46 -33.32
N LEU A 74 -4.96 -0.67 -32.66
CA LEU A 74 -6.25 -0.27 -33.19
C LEU A 74 -6.19 0.93 -34.16
N GLU A 75 -5.06 1.66 -34.24
CA GLU A 75 -4.92 2.84 -35.12
C GLU A 75 -5.11 2.52 -36.62
N GLY A 76 -4.91 1.26 -37.02
CA GLY A 76 -5.11 0.78 -38.39
C GLY A 76 -6.49 0.17 -38.67
N ILE A 77 -7.36 0.06 -37.67
CA ILE A 77 -8.67 -0.58 -37.81
C ILE A 77 -9.72 0.48 -38.19
N GLY A 78 -10.67 0.12 -39.05
CA GLY A 78 -11.79 0.95 -39.46
C GLY A 78 -12.78 1.25 -38.32
N LEU A 79 -12.36 2.04 -37.34
CA LEU A 79 -13.16 2.50 -36.21
C LEU A 79 -14.11 3.62 -36.65
N GLY A 80 -15.33 3.62 -36.11
CA GLY A 80 -16.25 4.76 -36.24
C GLY A 80 -15.75 6.00 -35.48
N ALA A 81 -16.30 7.18 -35.80
CA ALA A 81 -15.86 8.45 -35.19
C ALA A 81 -15.98 8.44 -33.65
N ASP A 82 -17.11 7.96 -33.12
CA ASP A 82 -17.35 7.88 -31.67
C ASP A 82 -16.36 6.94 -30.97
N GLN A 83 -16.04 5.82 -31.61
CA GLN A 83 -15.08 4.84 -31.09
C GLN A 83 -13.66 5.41 -31.05
N ARG A 84 -13.25 6.19 -32.07
CA ARG A 84 -11.94 6.89 -32.06
C ARG A 84 -11.88 7.93 -30.96
N GLN A 85 -12.94 8.72 -30.79
CA GLN A 85 -12.99 9.73 -29.74
C GLN A 85 -12.92 9.11 -28.33
N ALA A 86 -13.58 7.98 -28.12
CA ALA A 86 -13.50 7.23 -26.88
C ALA A 86 -12.08 6.68 -26.64
N LEU A 87 -11.45 6.09 -27.66
CA LEU A 87 -10.08 5.57 -27.59
C LEU A 87 -9.07 6.68 -27.24
N ASP A 88 -9.16 7.82 -27.90
CA ASP A 88 -8.32 8.99 -27.63
C ASP A 88 -8.44 9.49 -26.19
N SER A 89 -9.67 9.52 -25.67
CA SER A 89 -9.96 9.94 -24.30
C SER A 89 -9.35 8.97 -23.29
N LEU A 90 -9.44 7.67 -23.57
CA LEU A 90 -8.86 6.61 -22.74
C LEU A 90 -7.33 6.66 -22.76
N VAL A 91 -6.70 6.83 -23.94
CA VAL A 91 -5.25 7.00 -24.09
C VAL A 91 -4.74 8.21 -23.28
N LYS A 92 -5.42 9.35 -23.40
CA LYS A 92 -5.08 10.57 -22.64
C LYS A 92 -5.23 10.38 -21.14
N PHE A 93 -6.20 9.58 -20.70
CA PHE A 93 -6.37 9.24 -19.29
C PHE A 93 -5.22 8.33 -18.81
N SER A 94 -4.93 7.24 -19.51
CA SER A 94 -3.87 6.30 -19.16
C SER A 94 -2.49 6.95 -19.11
N ARG A 95 -2.17 7.86 -20.03
CA ARG A 95 -0.91 8.64 -19.98
C ARG A 95 -0.82 9.51 -18.74
N ARG A 96 -1.85 10.32 -18.47
CA ARG A 96 -1.91 11.17 -17.27
C ARG A 96 -1.84 10.38 -15.97
N LEU A 97 -2.39 9.16 -15.98
CA LEU A 97 -2.34 8.27 -14.83
C LEU A 97 -0.92 7.77 -14.60
N LEU A 98 -0.21 7.31 -15.65
CA LEU A 98 1.18 6.88 -15.55
C LEU A 98 2.11 8.02 -15.13
N ASP A 99 1.93 9.23 -15.68
CA ASP A 99 2.72 10.41 -15.30
C ASP A 99 2.59 10.71 -13.80
N ARG A 100 1.41 10.48 -13.22
CA ARG A 100 1.14 10.68 -11.78
C ARG A 100 1.64 9.57 -10.87
N LEU A 101 1.88 8.38 -11.40
CA LEU A 101 2.39 7.24 -10.63
C LEU A 101 3.93 7.13 -10.72
N GLY A 102 4.54 7.78 -11.73
CA GLY A 102 5.99 7.83 -11.93
C GLY A 102 6.70 9.00 -11.22
N GLU A 103 5.97 9.98 -10.68
CA GLU A 103 6.45 11.02 -9.74
C GLU A 103 6.07 10.66 -8.30
#